data_AF-U4JZG4-F1
#
_entry.id   AF-U4JZG4-F1
#
_cell.length_a   1.000
_cell.length_b   1.000
_cell.length_c   1.000
_cell.angle_alpha   90.00
_cell.angle_beta   90.00
_cell.angle_gamma   90.00
#
_symmetry.space_group_name_H-M   'P 1'
#
loop_
_entity.id
_entity.type
_entity.pdbx_description
1 polymer ?
#
loop_
_entity_poly.entity_id
_entity_poly.type
_entity_poly.pdbx_seq_one_letter_code
_entity_poly.pdbx_strand_id
1 'polypeptide(L)' 'MSNPTPLDSAPDEIKLAVDLIYLLESNKIEAKTALAALEIVKADLERKLDSE' A
#
# COMPACT_ATOMS: atom_id res chain seq x y z
N MET A 1 7.94 5.24 28.36
CA MET A 1 7.55 6.29 27.39
C MET A 1 7.66 5.65 26.02
N SER A 2 6.53 5.47 25.33
CA SER A 2 6.53 4.93 23.96
C SER A 2 7.00 6.04 23.05
N ASN A 3 8.18 5.89 22.45
CA ASN A 3 8.60 6.81 21.38
C ASN A 3 7.61 6.66 20.22
N PRO A 4 7.02 7.75 19.70
CA PRO A 4 6.19 7.67 18.51
C PRO A 4 7.08 7.12 17.40
N THR A 5 6.62 6.05 16.78
CA THR A 5 7.33 5.47 15.64
C THR A 5 7.26 6.48 14.49
N PRO A 6 8.32 6.66 13.68
CA PRO A 6 8.32 7.63 12.58
C PRO A 6 7.14 7.47 11.59
N LEU A 7 6.51 6.29 11.57
CA LEU A 7 5.29 6.02 10.83
C LEU A 7 4.08 6.82 11.32
N ASP A 8 3.95 7.11 12.62
CA ASP A 8 2.74 7.73 13.18
C ASP A 8 2.51 9.16 12.64
N SER A 9 3.60 9.83 12.29
CA SER A 9 3.61 11.18 11.69
C SER A 9 3.81 11.19 10.17
N ALA A 10 3.88 10.03 9.52
CA ALA A 10 4.04 9.95 8.07
C ALA A 10 2.73 10.31 7.34
N PRO A 11 2.81 10.77 6.07
CA PRO A 11 1.65 10.92 5.19
C PRO A 11 0.85 9.62 5.07
N ASP A 12 -0.46 9.72 4.84
CA ASP A 12 -1.37 8.58 4.83
C ASP A 12 -1.01 7.56 3.74
N GLU A 13 -0.54 8.03 2.58
CA GLU A 13 -0.07 7.19 1.49
C GLU A 13 1.17 6.37 1.87
N ILE A 14 2.04 6.92 2.72
CA ILE A 14 3.25 6.22 3.20
C ILE A 14 2.86 5.15 4.22
N LYS A 15 1.96 5.48 5.16
CA LYS A 15 1.44 4.51 6.14
C LYS A 15 0.78 3.32 5.43
N LEU A 16 -0.12 3.62 4.48
CA LEU A 16 -0.82 2.60 3.71
C LEU A 16 0.16 1.75 2.88
N ALA A 17 1.18 2.35 2.26
CA ALA A 17 2.19 1.59 1.53
C ALA A 17 2.93 0.59 2.44
N VAL A 18 3.29 1.00 3.66
CA VAL A 18 3.95 0.11 4.63
C VAL A 18 3.02 -1.03 5.05
N ASP A 19 1.75 -0.74 5.33
CA ASP A 19 0.76 -1.76 5.69
C ASP A 19 0.55 -2.77 4.55
N LEU A 20 0.49 -2.29 3.30
CA LEU A 20 0.37 -3.15 2.12
C LEU A 20 1.60 -4.04 1.92
N ILE A 21 2.81 -3.49 2.09
CA ILE A 21 4.06 -4.27 2.03
C ILE A 21 4.03 -5.37 3.09
N TYR A 22 3.72 -5.03 4.33
CA TYR A 22 3.63 -5.99 5.43
C TYR A 22 2.63 -7.11 5.14
N LEU A 23 1.45 -6.78 4.59
CA LEU A 23 0.44 -7.75 4.21
C LEU A 23 0.94 -8.71 3.13
N LEU A 24 1.58 -8.18 2.08
CA LEU A 24 2.12 -8.97 0.97
C LEU A 24 3.22 -9.93 1.44
N GLU A 25 4.14 -9.45 2.27
CA GLU A 25 5.22 -10.25 2.83
C GLU A 25 4.70 -11.33 3.78
N SER A 26 3.74 -10.98 4.65
CA SER A 26 3.11 -11.92 5.60
C SER A 26 2.41 -13.08 4.88
N ASN A 27 1.85 -12.81 3.69
CA ASN A 27 1.23 -13.81 2.84
C ASN A 27 2.21 -14.48 1.85
N LYS A 28 3.52 -14.17 1.94
CA LYS A 28 4.59 -14.72 1.09
C LYS A 28 4.33 -14.51 -0.41
N ILE A 29 3.74 -13.38 -0.76
CA ILE A 29 3.47 -13.03 -2.15
C ILE A 29 4.78 -12.59 -2.80
N GLU A 30 5.12 -13.19 -3.95
CA GLU A 30 6.29 -12.78 -4.71
C GLU A 30 6.16 -11.33 -5.21
N ALA A 31 7.24 -10.57 -5.13
CA ALA A 31 7.25 -9.16 -5.53
C ALA A 31 6.75 -8.94 -6.97
N LYS A 32 7.06 -9.85 -7.90
CA LYS A 32 6.57 -9.77 -9.29
C LYS A 32 5.05 -9.86 -9.38
N THR A 33 4.47 -10.81 -8.64
CA THR A 33 3.02 -11.00 -8.56
C THR A 33 2.35 -9.81 -7.87
N ALA A 34 2.95 -9.32 -6.77
CA ALA A 34 2.46 -8.16 -6.05
C ALA A 34 2.43 -6.90 -6.94
N LEU A 35 3.51 -6.62 -7.67
CA LEU A 35 3.57 -5.49 -8.60
C LEU A 35 2.51 -5.58 -9.70
N ALA A 36 2.33 -6.75 -10.31
CA ALA A 36 1.30 -6.96 -11.31
C ALA A 36 -0.12 -6.73 -10.75
N ALA A 37 -0.39 -7.17 -9.52
CA ALA A 37 -1.67 -6.93 -8.86
C ALA A 37 -1.87 -5.45 -8.50
N LEU A 38 -0.82 -4.76 -8.03
CA LEU A 38 -0.88 -3.34 -7.69
C LEU A 38 -1.16 -2.46 -8.92
N GLU A 39 -0.65 -2.81 -10.10
CA GLU A 39 -1.01 -2.12 -11.35
C GLU A 39 -2.51 -2.26 -11.68
N ILE A 40 -3.10 -3.43 -11.43
CA ILE A 40 -4.54 -3.64 -11.62
C ILE A 40 -5.35 -2.78 -10.63
N VAL A 41 -4.94 -2.78 -9.35
CA VAL A 41 -5.59 -1.97 -8.31
C VAL A 41 -5.49 -0.48 -8.63
N LYS A 42 -4.30 -0.01 -9.03
CA LYS A 42 -4.07 1.38 -9.44
C LYS A 42 -5.02 1.78 -10.58
N ALA A 43 -5.08 0.98 -11.64
CA ALA A 43 -5.96 1.26 -12.78
C ALA A 43 -7.44 1.28 -12.37
N ASP A 44 -7.86 0.49 -11.36
CA ASP A 44 -9.23 0.54 -10.84
C ASP A 44 -9.53 1.81 -10.05
N LEU A 45 -8.58 2.27 -9.23
CA LEU A 45 -8.71 3.53 -8.51
C LEU A 45 -8.72 4.74 -9.45
N GLU A 46 -7.86 4.75 -10.48
CA GLU A 46 -7.84 5.79 -11.51
C GLU A 46 -9.20 5.89 -12.23
N ARG A 47 -9.78 4.75 -12.65
CA ARG A 47 -11.13 4.74 -13.26
C ARG A 47 -12.22 5.29 -12.35
N LYS A 48 -12.11 5.08 -11.04
CA LYS A 48 -13.07 5.61 -10.06
C LYS A 48 -12.95 7.12 -9.95
N LEU A 49 -11.72 7.66 -9.91
CA LEU A 49 -11.46 9.09 -9.90
C LEU A 49 -11.94 9.79 -11.19
N ASP A 50 -11.82 9.13 -12.34
CA ASP A 50 -12.32 9.64 -13.62
C ASP A 50 -13.85 9.61 -13.73
N SER A 51 -14.54 8.85 -12.87
CA SER A 51 -16.00 8.70 -12.84
C SER A 51 -16.68 9.52 -11.75
N GLU A 52 -15.92 10.29 -10.96
CA GLU A 52 -16.39 11.26 -9.95
C GLU A 52 -16.42 12.69 -10.52
#